data_AF-A0A951FBQ4-F1
#
_entry.id   AF-A0A951FBQ4-F1
#
_cell.length_a   1.000
_cell.length_b   1.000
_cell.length_c   1.000
_cell.angle_alpha   90.00
_cell.angle_beta   90.00
_cell.angle_gamma   90.00
#
_symmetry.space_group_name_H-M   'P 1'
#
loop_
_entity.id
_entity.type
_entity.pdbx_description
1 polymer ?
#
loop_
_entity_poly.entity_id
_entity_poly.type
_entity_poly.pdbx_seq_one_letter_code
_entity_poly.pdbx_strand_id
1 'polypeptide(L)'
;MSDNKQKTSEANKTIVRRWFEEVWNQRQTAAIDELAADSFILHHFAMPAPIDKPTYQQFHPLFMAAFPDFHITIEDLIAEEDRVTARVTQ
;
A
#
# COMPACT_ATOMS: atom_id res chain seq x y z
N MET A 1 -1.55 23.16 17.75
CA MET A 1 -0.72 21.99 17.35
C MET A 1 -1.57 20.81 16.86
N SER A 2 -2.82 20.66 17.33
CA SER A 2 -3.71 19.54 16.95
C SER A 2 -4.17 19.54 15.48
N ASP A 3 -4.38 20.72 14.87
CA ASP A 3 -4.92 20.81 13.50
C ASP A 3 -3.94 20.31 12.42
N ASN A 4 -2.63 20.43 12.66
CA ASN A 4 -1.63 19.98 11.69
C ASN A 4 -1.47 18.45 11.70
N LYS A 5 -1.59 17.80 12.88
CA LYS A 5 -1.56 16.33 13.00
C LYS A 5 -2.76 15.68 12.31
N GLN A 6 -3.95 16.26 12.48
CA GLN A 6 -5.16 15.75 11.82
C GLN A 6 -5.05 15.84 10.28
N LYS A 7 -4.53 16.96 9.77
CA LYS A 7 -4.35 17.15 8.32
C LYS A 7 -3.32 16.18 7.72
N THR A 8 -2.22 15.92 8.41
CA THR A 8 -1.24 14.91 8.00
C THR A 8 -1.81 13.49 8.05
N SER A 9 -2.59 13.17 9.10
CA SER A 9 -3.26 11.87 9.25
C SER A 9 -4.19 11.57 8.06
N GLU A 10 -5.02 12.52 7.65
CA GLU A 10 -5.90 12.35 6.49
C GLU A 10 -5.14 12.31 5.15
N ALA A 11 -4.02 13.03 5.02
CA ALA A 11 -3.16 12.92 3.84
C ALA A 11 -2.53 11.53 3.73
N ASN A 12 -2.02 10.97 4.83
CA ASN A 12 -1.45 9.63 4.88
C ASN A 12 -2.50 8.56 4.56
N LYS A 13 -3.71 8.68 5.11
CA LYS A 13 -4.84 7.81 4.77
C LYS A 13 -5.15 7.87 3.27
N THR A 14 -5.09 9.05 2.66
CA THR A 14 -5.32 9.22 1.22
C THR A 14 -4.29 8.45 0.40
N ILE A 15 -3.00 8.54 0.76
CA ILE A 15 -1.93 7.76 0.11
C ILE A 15 -2.19 6.25 0.22
N VAL A 16 -2.60 5.77 1.40
CA VAL A 16 -2.88 4.34 1.58
C VAL A 16 -4.12 3.88 0.81
N ARG A 17 -5.19 4.69 0.72
CA ARG A 17 -6.34 4.36 -0.15
C ARG A 17 -5.91 4.24 -1.61
N ARG A 18 -5.12 5.21 -2.10
CA ARG A 18 -4.55 5.16 -3.45
C ARG A 18 -3.69 3.93 -3.66
N TRP A 19 -2.88 3.53 -2.67
CA TRP A 19 -2.08 2.32 -2.76
C TRP A 19 -2.95 1.07 -2.99
N PHE A 20 -3.99 0.84 -2.19
CA PHE A 20 -4.89 -0.29 -2.39
C PHE A 20 -5.62 -0.23 -3.74
N GLU A 21 -6.10 0.94 -4.13
CA GLU A 21 -6.88 1.07 -5.36
C GLU A 21 -6.02 1.00 -6.62
N GLU A 22 -4.97 1.81 -6.71
CA GLU A 22 -4.17 1.95 -7.94
C GLU A 22 -3.19 0.78 -8.09
N VAL A 23 -2.47 0.41 -7.02
CA VAL A 23 -1.49 -0.68 -7.10
C VAL A 23 -2.19 -2.04 -7.15
N TRP A 24 -3.12 -2.33 -6.24
CA TRP A 24 -3.70 -3.67 -6.14
C TRP A 24 -4.94 -3.85 -7.03
N ASN A 25 -5.97 -3.02 -6.87
CA ASN A 25 -7.25 -3.24 -7.57
C ASN A 25 -7.14 -2.94 -9.08
N GLN A 26 -6.48 -1.85 -9.44
CA GLN A 26 -6.29 -1.44 -10.84
C GLN A 26 -4.99 -1.98 -11.45
N ARG A 27 -4.16 -2.66 -10.65
CA ARG A 27 -2.94 -3.36 -11.10
C ARG A 27 -1.93 -2.43 -11.77
N GLN A 28 -1.88 -1.17 -11.36
CA GLN A 28 -1.01 -0.16 -11.97
C GLN A 28 0.39 -0.18 -11.36
N THR A 29 1.34 -0.84 -12.03
CA THR A 29 2.74 -0.88 -11.58
C THR A 29 3.36 0.52 -11.49
N ALA A 30 2.96 1.47 -12.35
CA ALA A 30 3.44 2.86 -12.30
C ALA A 30 3.07 3.57 -10.99
N ALA A 31 1.96 3.21 -10.34
CA ALA A 31 1.57 3.77 -9.05
C ALA A 31 2.54 3.33 -7.92
N ILE A 32 3.24 2.20 -8.07
CA ILE A 32 4.31 1.80 -7.14
C ILE A 32 5.44 2.82 -7.18
N ASP A 33 5.81 3.29 -8.38
CA ASP A 33 6.88 4.30 -8.52
C ASP A 33 6.50 5.64 -7.90
N GLU A 34 5.26 6.07 -8.11
CA GLU A 34 4.73 7.34 -7.61
C GLU A 34 4.56 7.34 -6.08
N LEU A 35 3.97 6.28 -5.52
CA LEU A 35 3.51 6.26 -4.14
C LEU A 35 4.56 5.71 -3.16
N ALA A 36 5.47 4.83 -3.61
CA ALA A 36 6.51 4.28 -2.75
C ALA A 36 7.77 5.15 -2.78
N ALA A 37 8.25 5.54 -1.60
CA ALA A 37 9.57 6.17 -1.46
C ALA A 37 10.71 5.24 -1.91
N ASP A 38 11.86 5.80 -2.27
CA ASP A 38 13.05 5.01 -2.65
C ASP A 38 13.54 4.09 -1.51
N SER A 39 13.26 4.46 -0.26
CA SER A 39 13.53 3.66 0.93
C SER A 39 12.40 2.69 1.30
N PHE A 40 11.47 2.41 0.39
CA PHE A 40 10.34 1.51 0.66
C PHE A 40 10.81 0.09 0.96
N ILE A 41 10.23 -0.48 2.02
CA ILE A 41 10.44 -1.85 2.45
C ILE A 41 9.08 -2.50 2.70
N LEU A 42 8.81 -3.61 2.00
CA LEU A 42 7.64 -4.44 2.23
C LEU A 42 7.97 -5.59 3.17
N HIS A 43 7.21 -5.69 4.26
CA HIS A 43 7.18 -6.85 5.14
C HIS A 43 5.97 -7.72 4.78
N HIS A 44 6.19 -8.76 3.96
CA HIS A 44 5.12 -9.65 3.49
C HIS A 44 5.20 -11.02 4.18
N PHE A 45 4.08 -11.53 4.71
CA PHE A 45 4.04 -12.77 5.49
C PHE A 45 4.53 -14.00 4.71
N ALA A 46 4.34 -14.02 3.39
CA ALA A 46 4.79 -15.12 2.53
C ALA A 46 6.28 -15.04 2.14
N MET A 47 7.00 -14.00 2.56
CA MET A 47 8.41 -13.80 2.26
C MET A 47 9.27 -14.07 3.49
N PRO A 48 10.44 -14.73 3.34
CA PRO A 48 11.32 -15.04 4.47
C PRO A 48 12.04 -13.80 5.03
N ALA A 49 12.09 -12.71 4.26
CA ALA A 49 12.71 -11.45 4.64
C ALA A 49 11.94 -10.28 4.01
N PRO A 50 12.09 -9.06 4.53
CA PRO A 50 11.55 -7.86 3.90
C PRO A 50 12.16 -7.65 2.52
N ILE A 51 11.39 -7.11 1.59
CA ILE A 51 11.84 -6.83 0.21
C ILE A 51 11.79 -5.33 -0.10
N ASP A 52 12.71 -4.87 -0.93
CA ASP A 52 12.81 -3.48 -1.35
C ASP A 52 11.87 -3.15 -2.53
N LYS A 53 11.82 -1.87 -2.91
CA LYS A 53 10.98 -1.38 -4.02
C LYS A 53 11.27 -2.10 -5.35
N PRO A 54 12.53 -2.23 -5.82
CA PRO A 54 12.80 -2.95 -7.07
C PRO A 54 12.34 -4.41 -7.05
N THR A 55 12.56 -5.12 -5.93
CA THR A 55 12.09 -6.50 -5.78
C THR A 55 10.57 -6.57 -5.76
N TYR A 56 9.90 -5.63 -5.08
CA TYR A 56 8.44 -5.55 -5.05
C TYR A 56 7.84 -5.28 -6.43
N GLN A 57 8.48 -4.44 -7.26
CA GLN A 57 8.05 -4.18 -8.64
C GLN A 57 8.09 -5.42 -9.53
N GLN A 58 9.00 -6.35 -9.27
CA GLN A 58 9.05 -7.64 -9.97
C GLN A 58 8.02 -8.63 -9.41
N PHE A 59 7.80 -8.60 -8.09
CA PHE A 59 6.84 -9.47 -7.41
C PHE A 59 5.38 -9.16 -7.77
N HIS A 60 5.00 -7.89 -7.78
CA HIS A 60 3.60 -7.45 -7.99
C HIS A 60 2.94 -8.05 -9.24
N PRO A 61 3.51 -7.96 -10.46
CA PRO A 61 2.88 -8.53 -11.66
C PRO A 61 2.78 -10.06 -11.60
N LEU A 62 3.74 -10.75 -10.98
CA LEU A 62 3.70 -12.19 -10.78
C LEU A 62 2.54 -12.59 -9.86
N PHE A 63 2.33 -11.85 -8.78
CA PHE A 63 1.22 -12.09 -7.87
C PHE A 63 -0.13 -11.81 -8.56
N MET A 64 -0.24 -10.71 -9.32
CA MET A 64 -1.46 -10.39 -10.09
C MET A 64 -1.80 -11.45 -11.15
N ALA A 65 -0.80 -12.07 -11.78
CA ALA A 65 -1.01 -13.17 -12.71
C ALA A 65 -1.49 -14.46 -12.01
N ALA A 66 -1.03 -14.70 -10.77
CA ALA A 66 -1.45 -15.86 -9.97
C ALA A 66 -2.87 -15.72 -9.40
N PHE A 67 -3.33 -14.48 -9.15
CA PHE A 67 -4.67 -14.18 -8.61
C PHE A 67 -5.41 -13.17 -9.52
N PRO A 68 -5.97 -13.61 -10.66
CA PRO A 68 -6.57 -12.73 -11.66
C PRO A 68 -7.82 -11.97 -11.19
N ASP A 69 -8.48 -12.47 -10.14
CA ASP A 69 -9.68 -11.91 -9.52
C ASP A 69 -9.40 -11.19 -8.19
N PHE A 70 -8.13 -11.08 -7.79
CA PHE A 70 -7.73 -10.40 -6.56
C PHE A 70 -8.27 -8.97 -6.50
N HIS A 71 -8.95 -8.65 -5.41
CA HIS A 71 -9.54 -7.34 -5.15
C HIS A 71 -9.57 -7.08 -3.64
N ILE A 72 -9.12 -5.90 -3.22
CA ILE A 72 -9.10 -5.49 -1.83
C ILE A 72 -10.19 -4.47 -1.57
N THR A 73 -11.03 -4.75 -0.57
CA THR A 73 -11.97 -3.79 0.01
C THR A 73 -11.42 -3.25 1.34
N ILE A 74 -11.28 -1.93 1.45
CA ILE A 74 -10.91 -1.28 2.73
C ILE A 74 -12.15 -1.12 3.59
N GLU A 75 -12.14 -1.76 4.74
CA GLU A 75 -13.24 -1.71 5.71
C GLU A 75 -13.05 -0.58 6.73
N ASP A 76 -11.83 -0.46 7.27
CA ASP A 76 -11.44 0.60 8.21
C ASP A 76 -10.06 1.12 7.87
N LEU A 77 -9.83 2.40 8.16
CA LEU A 77 -8.53 3.05 7.99
C LEU A 77 -8.26 4.00 9.15
N ILE A 78 -7.29 3.64 9.98
CA ILE A 78 -6.90 4.38 11.18
C ILE A 78 -5.49 4.90 10.97
N ALA A 79 -5.25 6.16 11.31
CA ALA A 79 -3.93 6.75 11.22
C ALA A 79 -3.55 7.46 12.51
N GLU A 80 -2.31 7.22 12.93
CA GLU A 80 -1.67 7.77 14.10
C GLU A 80 -0.31 8.32 13.68
N GLU A 81 -0.14 9.64 13.80
CA GLU A 81 1.06 10.34 13.35
C GLU A 81 1.39 10.06 11.87
N ASP A 82 2.49 9.34 11.60
CA ASP A 82 2.96 8.96 10.27
C ASP A 82 2.56 7.54 9.85
N ARG A 83 1.81 6.82 10.69
CA ARG A 83 1.40 5.43 10.45
C ARG A 83 -0.06 5.33 10.10
N VAL A 84 -0.37 4.39 9.21
CA VAL A 84 -1.73 4.04 8.83
C VAL A 84 -1.88 2.53 8.90
N THR A 85 -2.98 2.07 9.48
CA THR A 85 -3.41 0.67 9.47
C THR A 85 -4.75 0.56 8.78
N ALA A 86 -4.88 -0.45 7.93
CA ALA A 86 -6.11 -0.79 7.24
C ALA A 86 -6.62 -2.15 7.73
N ARG A 87 -7.92 -2.22 8.02
CA ARG A 87 -8.62 -3.50 8.05
C ARG A 87 -9.22 -3.72 6.66
N VAL A 88 -8.97 -4.88 6.07
CA VAL A 88 -9.35 -5.16 4.69
C VAL A 88 -9.99 -6.54 4.54
N THR A 89 -10.77 -6.69 3.46
CA THR A 89 -11.21 -7.98 2.92
C THR A 89 -10.56 -8.16 1.56
N GLN A 90 -10.06 -9.36 1.26
CA GLN A 90 -9.29 -9.68 0.05
C GLN A 90 -9.57 -11.12 -0.42
#